data_AF-A0A254S6P4-F1
#
_entry.id   AF-A0A254S6P4-F1
#
_cell.length_a   1.000
_cell.length_b   1.000
_cell.length_c   1.000
_cell.angle_alpha   90.00
_cell.angle_beta   90.00
_cell.angle_gamma   90.00
#
_symmetry.space_group_name_H-M   'P 1'
#
loop_
_entity.id
_entity.type
_entity.pdbx_description
1 polymer ?
#
loop_
_entity_poly.entity_id
_entity_poly.type
_entity_poly.pdbx_seq_one_letter_code
_entity_poly.pdbx_strand_id
1 'polypeptide(L)'
;MSSKEEKIIAAINTTGFVFENKVVELLRKNNWTVIGNKYYEDDLTQTVREMDILAYKNSHIDENNVSVVTTLLISCKKNDKNSWIFFTRPSNPEDPNKDWKPLRFWTNEKRLKYSIENLKFGKNYLDGMVDECSPIFSIPEKECFAFQEVELGIDCAKCITNNKKGASKNDSNIFNSITSLLKSQAYEMSSLDKRMKKSRIYQFNLLSLSDVPGMYEVDFSDGQNLNVREIDNVNYLSSYIIKRQESFNRIRFLSYESFERAISQYDELHKYNCETLDDVLEEFYANLDTGKLRCLQQDFKDEILRNLFFYMYNQKYIDIRKIFNEASLYFDEGQVEICVDVDGELLIDLQENQKLTRIIADTLKKVYRYEGGFSIVDLPF
;
A
#
# COMPACT_ATOMS: atom_id res chain seq x y z
N MET A 1 -5.49 -36.57 31.78
CA MET A 1 -4.29 -36.25 30.97
C MET A 1 -3.07 -36.55 31.82
N SER A 2 -1.94 -36.93 31.22
CA SER A 2 -0.71 -37.15 32.00
C SER A 2 -0.19 -35.80 32.52
N SER A 3 0.41 -35.77 33.72
CA SER A 3 1.00 -34.56 34.31
C SER A 3 2.03 -33.85 33.39
N LYS A 4 2.57 -34.56 32.39
CA LYS A 4 3.48 -34.02 31.39
C LYS A 4 2.76 -33.24 30.29
N GLU A 5 1.63 -33.73 29.81
CA GLU A 5 0.80 -33.06 28.80
C GLU A 5 0.27 -31.72 29.32
N GLU A 6 -0.23 -31.70 30.55
CA GLU A 6 -0.74 -30.48 31.19
C GLU A 6 0.35 -29.40 31.34
N LYS A 7 1.58 -29.80 31.67
CA LYS A 7 2.73 -28.88 31.74
C LYS A 7 3.12 -28.34 30.37
N ILE A 8 3.07 -29.16 29.33
CA ILE A 8 3.35 -28.72 27.95
C ILE A 8 2.28 -27.72 27.49
N ILE A 9 1.00 -28.02 27.71
CA ILE A 9 -0.12 -27.12 27.37
C ILE A 9 0.02 -25.80 28.12
N ALA A 10 0.31 -25.85 29.43
CA ALA A 10 0.53 -24.65 30.23
C ALA A 10 1.71 -23.82 29.71
N ALA A 11 2.81 -24.45 29.30
CA ALA A 11 3.96 -23.74 28.72
C ALA A 11 3.61 -23.10 27.38
N ILE A 12 2.96 -23.83 26.46
CA ILE A 12 2.55 -23.31 25.15
C ILE A 12 1.58 -22.13 25.29
N ASN A 13 0.66 -22.18 26.25
CA ASN A 13 -0.29 -21.08 26.50
C ASN A 13 0.39 -19.78 26.98
N THR A 14 1.63 -19.83 27.46
CA THR A 14 2.41 -18.63 27.79
C THR A 14 3.18 -18.06 26.59
N THR A 15 3.22 -18.78 25.47
CA THR A 15 3.90 -18.33 24.24
C THR A 15 2.99 -17.48 23.35
N GLY A 16 3.60 -16.68 22.47
CA GLY A 16 2.88 -15.89 21.46
C GLY A 16 2.17 -16.73 20.39
N PHE A 17 2.61 -17.97 20.17
CA PHE A 17 2.09 -18.83 19.08
C PHE A 17 0.58 -19.08 19.15
N VAL A 18 0.03 -19.24 20.36
CA VAL A 18 -1.42 -19.45 20.53
C VAL A 18 -2.19 -18.20 20.11
N PHE A 19 -1.66 -17.03 20.44
CA PHE A 19 -2.26 -15.75 20.08
C PHE A 19 -2.17 -15.51 18.56
N GLU A 20 -1.00 -15.72 17.96
CA GLU A 20 -0.81 -15.66 16.51
C GLU A 20 -1.77 -16.58 15.77
N ASN A 21 -1.92 -17.84 16.22
CA ASN A 21 -2.83 -18.78 15.59
C ASN A 21 -4.30 -18.33 15.66
N LYS A 22 -4.74 -17.72 16.77
CA LYS A 22 -6.10 -17.14 16.87
C LYS A 22 -6.32 -16.05 15.82
N VAL A 23 -5.33 -15.15 15.66
CA VAL A 23 -5.36 -14.08 14.66
C VAL A 23 -5.43 -14.66 13.24
N VAL A 24 -4.62 -15.69 12.94
CA VAL A 24 -4.64 -16.37 11.63
C VAL A 24 -6.01 -16.99 11.33
N GLU A 25 -6.59 -17.72 12.29
CA GLU A 25 -7.88 -18.38 12.10
C GLU A 25 -9.02 -17.36 11.91
N LEU A 26 -8.97 -16.26 12.65
CA LEU A 26 -9.91 -15.16 12.49
C LEU A 26 -9.82 -14.51 11.10
N LEU A 27 -8.61 -14.27 10.59
CA LEU A 27 -8.39 -13.75 9.24
C LEU A 27 -8.91 -14.72 8.17
N ARG A 28 -8.59 -16.01 8.28
CA ARG A 28 -9.06 -17.06 7.37
C ARG A 28 -10.57 -17.17 7.34
N LYS A 29 -11.22 -17.09 8.50
CA LYS A 29 -12.68 -17.07 8.63
C LYS A 29 -13.32 -15.90 7.87
N ASN A 30 -12.60 -14.79 7.70
CA ASN A 30 -13.01 -13.61 6.94
C ASN A 30 -12.44 -13.59 5.51
N ASN A 31 -12.04 -14.74 4.97
CA ASN A 31 -11.55 -14.93 3.59
C ASN A 31 -10.26 -14.16 3.26
N TRP A 32 -9.42 -13.88 4.26
CA TRP A 32 -8.08 -13.37 4.02
C TRP A 32 -7.14 -14.54 3.70
N THR A 33 -6.27 -14.34 2.71
CA THR A 33 -5.15 -15.24 2.47
C THR A 33 -4.05 -14.90 3.45
N VAL A 34 -3.57 -15.89 4.22
CA VAL A 34 -2.62 -15.65 5.32
C VAL A 34 -1.33 -16.43 5.10
N ILE A 35 -0.20 -15.72 5.23
CA ILE A 35 1.15 -16.27 5.30
C ILE A 35 1.70 -15.92 6.68
N GLY A 36 1.88 -16.94 7.53
CA GLY A 36 2.51 -16.78 8.84
C GLY A 36 4.01 -17.08 8.82
N ASN A 37 4.74 -16.55 9.80
CA ASN A 37 6.12 -16.89 10.12
C ASN A 37 7.07 -16.82 8.92
N LYS A 38 6.92 -15.75 8.12
CA LYS A 38 7.73 -15.56 6.90
C LYS A 38 9.06 -14.93 7.28
N TYR A 39 10.14 -15.66 7.03
CA TYR A 39 11.49 -15.15 7.23
C TYR A 39 11.96 -14.31 6.04
N TYR A 40 12.70 -13.24 6.33
CA TYR A 40 13.37 -12.40 5.34
C TYR A 40 14.72 -11.91 5.87
N GLU A 41 15.64 -11.62 4.96
CA GLU A 41 16.91 -10.97 5.30
C GLU A 41 16.71 -9.45 5.28
N ASP A 42 17.01 -8.78 6.39
CA ASP A 42 17.00 -7.33 6.46
C ASP A 42 18.24 -6.79 5.72
N ASP A 43 18.05 -6.25 4.51
CA ASP A 43 19.11 -5.68 3.69
C ASP A 43 20.01 -4.66 4.42
N LEU A 44 19.52 -4.01 5.48
CA LEU A 44 20.30 -3.04 6.25
C LEU A 44 21.19 -3.69 7.31
N THR A 45 20.64 -4.67 8.03
CA THR A 45 21.35 -5.30 9.16
C THR A 45 21.96 -6.64 8.82
N GLN A 46 21.67 -7.20 7.63
CA GLN A 46 22.07 -8.54 7.18
C GLN A 46 21.69 -9.62 8.19
N THR A 47 20.56 -9.41 8.87
CA THR A 47 20.03 -10.35 9.86
C THR A 47 18.72 -10.92 9.37
N VAL A 48 18.53 -12.22 9.59
CA VAL A 48 17.23 -12.86 9.38
C VAL A 48 16.22 -12.31 10.38
N ARG A 49 15.05 -11.92 9.88
CA ARG A 49 13.90 -11.45 10.64
C ARG A 49 12.67 -12.26 10.25
N GLU A 50 11.71 -12.27 11.15
CA GLU A 50 10.44 -12.95 10.98
C GLU A 50 9.31 -11.92 10.89
N MET A 51 8.43 -12.11 9.90
CA MET A 51 7.13 -11.47 9.86
C MET A 51 6.12 -12.42 10.49
N ASP A 52 5.53 -12.00 11.61
CA ASP A 52 4.57 -12.82 12.35
C ASP A 52 3.42 -13.23 11.42
N ILE A 53 2.70 -12.25 10.86
CA ILE A 53 1.58 -12.52 9.94
C ILE A 53 1.54 -11.49 8.80
N LEU A 54 1.39 -12.02 7.59
CA LEU A 54 1.15 -11.28 6.37
C LEU A 54 -0.17 -11.76 5.77
N ALA A 55 -1.17 -10.89 5.71
CA ALA A 55 -2.48 -11.21 5.18
C ALA A 55 -2.83 -10.35 3.96
N TYR A 56 -3.49 -10.97 2.97
CA TYR A 56 -3.89 -10.32 1.74
C TYR A 56 -5.36 -10.58 1.44
N LYS A 57 -6.03 -9.54 0.94
CA LYS A 57 -7.28 -9.63 0.21
C LYS A 57 -7.04 -9.17 -1.21
N ASN A 58 -7.44 -9.97 -2.20
CA ASN A 58 -7.12 -9.75 -3.61
C ASN A 58 -8.36 -9.87 -4.48
N SER A 59 -8.58 -8.87 -5.32
CA SER A 59 -9.61 -8.86 -6.35
C SER A 59 -8.99 -8.51 -7.70
N HIS A 60 -9.64 -8.90 -8.79
CA HIS A 60 -9.23 -8.57 -10.15
C HIS A 60 -10.27 -7.65 -10.77
N ILE A 61 -9.81 -6.54 -11.31
CA ILE A 61 -10.59 -5.63 -12.14
C ILE A 61 -10.37 -6.11 -13.58
N ASP A 62 -11.35 -6.82 -14.13
CA ASP A 62 -11.24 -7.49 -15.43
C ASP A 62 -11.10 -6.48 -16.58
N GLU A 63 -11.90 -5.40 -16.58
CA GLU A 63 -11.93 -4.40 -17.67
C GLU A 63 -10.58 -3.71 -17.86
N ASN A 64 -9.87 -3.48 -16.75
CA ASN A 64 -8.56 -2.85 -16.74
C ASN A 64 -7.40 -3.83 -16.62
N ASN A 65 -7.67 -5.14 -16.45
CA ASN A 65 -6.70 -6.21 -16.24
C ASN A 65 -5.70 -5.89 -15.12
N VAL A 66 -6.19 -5.39 -13.98
CA VAL A 66 -5.37 -5.05 -12.80
C VAL A 66 -5.83 -5.88 -11.61
N SER A 67 -4.89 -6.39 -10.81
CA SER A 67 -5.22 -6.93 -9.48
C SER A 67 -5.08 -5.87 -8.41
N VAL A 68 -6.07 -5.73 -7.54
CA VAL A 68 -6.04 -4.86 -6.35
C VAL A 68 -5.81 -5.72 -5.13
N VAL A 69 -4.80 -5.37 -4.33
CA VAL A 69 -4.43 -6.10 -3.12
C VAL A 69 -4.42 -5.19 -1.90
N THR A 70 -5.28 -5.49 -0.93
CA THR A 70 -5.22 -4.89 0.41
C THR A 70 -4.37 -5.80 1.30
N THR A 71 -3.34 -5.25 1.92
CA THR A 71 -2.33 -5.98 2.69
C THR A 71 -2.38 -5.57 4.16
N LEU A 72 -2.41 -6.56 5.05
CA LEU A 72 -2.18 -6.38 6.48
C LEU A 72 -0.84 -7.01 6.84
N LEU A 73 0.08 -6.17 7.32
CA LEU A 73 1.26 -6.62 8.04
C LEU A 73 0.91 -6.56 9.53
N ILE A 74 1.02 -7.70 10.20
CA ILE A 74 0.57 -7.84 11.57
C ILE A 74 1.73 -8.35 12.41
N SER A 75 2.03 -7.63 13.49
CA SER A 75 2.90 -8.14 14.55
C SER A 75 2.05 -8.47 15.78
N CYS A 76 2.27 -9.66 16.34
CA CYS A 76 1.57 -10.15 17.50
C CYS A 76 2.50 -10.08 18.72
N LYS A 77 2.04 -9.46 19.80
CA LYS A 77 2.78 -9.41 21.06
C LYS A 77 1.91 -9.91 22.21
N LYS A 78 2.41 -10.93 22.92
CA LYS A 78 1.79 -11.44 24.14
C LYS A 78 2.65 -11.09 25.34
N ASN A 79 2.04 -10.58 26.40
CA ASN A 79 2.70 -10.40 27.68
C ASN A 79 1.67 -10.52 28.81
N ASP A 80 1.79 -11.50 29.69
CA ASP A 80 0.81 -11.70 30.76
C ASP A 80 1.02 -10.78 31.98
N LYS A 81 2.07 -9.92 31.98
CA LYS A 81 2.47 -9.10 33.14
C LYS A 81 2.42 -7.60 32.88
N ASN A 82 2.86 -7.16 31.71
CA ASN A 82 3.02 -5.74 31.42
C ASN A 82 1.84 -5.24 30.59
N SER A 83 1.22 -4.17 31.07
CA SER A 83 0.26 -3.38 30.28
C SER A 83 1.00 -2.38 29.40
N TRP A 84 0.35 -1.98 28.31
CA TRP A 84 0.89 -1.00 27.37
C TRP A 84 0.25 0.36 27.62
N ILE A 85 1.10 1.37 27.84
CA ILE A 85 0.70 2.74 28.11
C ILE A 85 1.07 3.61 26.92
N PHE A 86 0.13 4.39 26.42
CA PHE A 86 0.31 5.31 25.31
C PHE A 86 0.12 6.74 25.81
N PHE A 87 1.14 7.57 25.67
CA PHE A 87 1.10 8.96 26.06
C PHE A 87 0.61 9.80 24.89
N THR A 88 -0.50 10.50 25.09
CA THR A 88 -1.16 11.24 24.02
C THR A 88 -1.27 12.73 24.32
N ARG A 89 -1.28 13.54 23.27
CA ARG A 89 -1.53 15.00 23.34
C ARG A 89 -2.37 15.44 22.13
N PRO A 90 -2.97 16.64 22.13
CA PRO A 90 -3.75 17.12 21.00
C PRO A 90 -2.93 17.07 19.70
N SER A 91 -3.54 16.56 18.64
CA SER A 91 -2.92 16.56 17.31
C SER A 91 -2.79 17.98 16.77
N ASN A 92 -1.76 18.19 15.94
CA ASN A 92 -1.58 19.44 15.20
C ASN A 92 -1.57 19.15 13.68
N PRO A 93 -2.73 19.01 13.03
CA PRO A 93 -2.82 18.65 11.61
C PRO A 93 -2.09 19.62 10.66
N GLU A 94 -1.82 20.84 11.12
CA GLU A 94 -1.10 21.88 10.37
C GLU A 94 0.43 21.77 10.50
N ASP A 95 0.97 20.81 11.27
CA ASP A 95 2.42 20.59 11.40
C ASP A 95 3.02 20.14 10.05
N PRO A 96 3.88 20.96 9.40
CA PRO A 96 4.43 20.64 8.09
C PRO A 96 5.46 19.51 8.14
N ASN A 97 5.91 19.10 9.32
CA ASN A 97 6.91 18.04 9.49
C ASN A 97 6.27 16.66 9.69
N LYS A 98 4.95 16.55 9.57
CA LYS A 98 4.21 15.30 9.76
C LYS A 98 3.25 15.06 8.61
N ASP A 99 3.31 13.85 8.08
CA ASP A 99 2.22 13.33 7.26
C ASP A 99 1.15 12.73 8.20
N TRP A 100 0.03 13.43 8.33
CA TRP A 100 -1.11 13.03 9.17
C TRP A 100 -2.01 11.99 8.51
N LYS A 101 -1.84 11.75 7.20
CA LYS A 101 -2.62 10.78 6.43
C LYS A 101 -1.67 9.88 5.61
N PRO A 102 -0.70 9.18 6.23
CA PRO A 102 0.28 8.42 5.49
C PRO A 102 -0.37 7.23 4.79
N LEU A 103 -0.14 7.14 3.48
CA LEU A 103 -0.60 6.04 2.64
C LEU A 103 0.58 5.38 1.95
N ARG A 104 0.56 4.05 1.93
CA ARG A 104 1.65 3.26 1.37
C ARG A 104 1.12 2.32 0.31
N PHE A 105 1.36 2.72 -0.93
CA PHE A 105 1.09 1.92 -2.11
C PHE A 105 2.38 1.40 -2.74
N TRP A 106 2.27 0.25 -3.38
CA TRP A 106 3.19 -0.18 -4.41
C TRP A 106 2.38 -0.57 -5.64
N THR A 107 2.85 -0.23 -6.84
CA THR A 107 2.22 -0.67 -8.09
C THR A 107 3.27 -0.83 -9.18
N ASN A 108 3.15 -1.88 -9.99
CA ASN A 108 3.86 -1.99 -11.27
C ASN A 108 3.01 -1.54 -12.45
N GLU A 109 1.78 -1.08 -12.19
CA GLU A 109 0.88 -0.61 -13.22
C GLU A 109 1.15 0.87 -13.54
N LYS A 110 1.54 1.16 -14.78
CA LYS A 110 1.98 2.48 -15.25
C LYS A 110 0.89 3.55 -15.12
N ARG A 111 -0.36 3.24 -15.47
CA ARG A 111 -1.50 4.18 -15.43
C ARG A 111 -1.76 4.61 -13.98
N LEU A 112 -1.88 3.63 -13.08
CA LEU A 112 -2.04 3.90 -11.65
C LEU A 112 -0.84 4.65 -11.08
N LYS A 113 0.39 4.28 -11.45
CA LYS A 113 1.59 4.98 -10.99
C LYS A 113 1.56 6.45 -11.40
N TYR A 114 1.25 6.73 -12.67
CA TYR A 114 1.10 8.09 -13.17
C TYR A 114 -0.01 8.84 -12.43
N SER A 115 -1.17 8.22 -12.24
CA SER A 115 -2.30 8.83 -11.53
C SER A 115 -1.98 9.15 -10.08
N ILE A 116 -1.31 8.24 -9.36
CA ILE A 116 -0.91 8.43 -7.95
C ILE A 116 0.11 9.56 -7.81
N GLU A 117 1.07 9.67 -8.74
CA GLU A 117 2.16 10.65 -8.69
C GLU A 117 1.74 12.06 -9.17
N ASN A 118 0.83 12.15 -10.15
CA ASN A 118 0.56 13.41 -10.85
C ASN A 118 -0.86 13.96 -10.63
N LEU A 119 -1.82 13.12 -10.26
CA LEU A 119 -3.17 13.60 -9.95
C LEU A 119 -3.25 13.95 -8.46
N LYS A 120 -4.26 14.74 -8.07
CA LYS A 120 -4.63 14.94 -6.66
C LYS A 120 -5.16 13.66 -6.00
N PHE A 121 -4.78 12.49 -6.52
CA PHE A 121 -5.16 11.15 -6.11
C PHE A 121 -5.05 11.00 -4.60
N GLY A 122 -3.87 11.27 -4.02
CA GLY A 122 -3.66 11.08 -2.58
C GLY A 122 -4.71 11.82 -1.75
N LYS A 123 -5.03 13.08 -2.11
CA LYS A 123 -6.04 13.88 -1.43
C LYS A 123 -7.46 13.35 -1.67
N ASN A 124 -7.86 13.16 -2.92
CA ASN A 124 -9.22 12.72 -3.27
C ASN A 124 -9.53 11.31 -2.73
N TYR A 125 -8.57 10.39 -2.88
CA TYR A 125 -8.64 9.05 -2.34
C TYR A 125 -8.81 9.10 -0.82
N LEU A 126 -7.97 9.87 -0.10
CA LEU A 126 -8.07 10.02 1.35
C LEU A 126 -9.36 10.68 1.82
N ASP A 127 -9.83 11.70 1.12
CA ASP A 127 -11.03 12.44 1.52
C ASP A 127 -12.26 11.53 1.39
N GLY A 128 -12.43 10.80 0.28
CA GLY A 128 -13.50 9.79 0.15
C GLY A 128 -13.37 8.63 1.13
N MET A 129 -12.14 8.21 1.46
CA MET A 129 -11.91 7.16 2.44
C MET A 129 -12.27 7.53 3.88
N VAL A 130 -12.07 8.79 4.27
CA VAL A 130 -12.43 9.22 5.62
C VAL A 130 -13.94 9.13 5.82
N ASP A 131 -14.72 9.31 4.75
CA ASP A 131 -16.17 9.19 4.78
C ASP A 131 -16.64 7.72 4.81
N GLU A 132 -16.02 6.85 4.00
CA GLU A 132 -16.40 5.43 3.84
C GLU A 132 -15.78 4.49 4.90
N CYS A 133 -14.53 4.75 5.31
CA CYS A 133 -13.68 3.87 6.13
C CYS A 133 -12.99 4.63 7.29
N SER A 134 -13.72 5.60 7.87
CA SER A 134 -13.23 6.57 8.85
C SER A 134 -12.28 6.02 9.93
N PRO A 135 -12.61 4.92 10.64
CA PRO A 135 -11.82 4.49 11.81
C PRO A 135 -10.38 4.03 11.49
N ILE A 136 -10.09 3.70 10.23
CA ILE A 136 -8.74 3.26 9.80
C ILE A 136 -7.87 4.47 9.46
N PHE A 137 -8.46 5.50 8.82
CA PHE A 137 -7.68 6.57 8.21
C PHE A 137 -7.91 7.99 8.76
N SER A 138 -8.88 8.17 9.66
CA SER A 138 -9.16 9.46 10.29
C SER A 138 -7.91 10.03 10.97
N ILE A 139 -7.72 11.34 10.84
CA ILE A 139 -6.72 12.05 11.63
C ILE A 139 -7.16 11.92 13.10
N PRO A 140 -6.35 11.34 13.99
CA PRO A 140 -6.75 11.17 15.37
C PRO A 140 -6.79 12.55 16.04
N GLU A 141 -7.77 12.79 16.92
CA GLU A 141 -7.85 14.02 17.71
C GLU A 141 -6.62 14.21 18.61
N LYS A 142 -6.05 13.08 19.07
CA LYS A 142 -4.85 13.03 19.88
C LYS A 142 -3.77 12.20 19.20
N GLU A 143 -2.54 12.70 19.20
CA GLU A 143 -1.39 11.96 18.74
C GLU A 143 -0.72 11.21 19.90
N CYS A 144 -0.36 9.95 19.67
CA CYS A 144 0.52 9.20 20.56
C CYS A 144 1.98 9.60 20.29
N PHE A 145 2.62 10.27 21.25
CA PHE A 145 3.99 10.77 21.11
C PHE A 145 5.04 9.91 21.83
N ALA A 146 4.62 9.06 22.76
CA ALA A 146 5.49 8.14 23.47
C ALA A 146 4.67 6.96 24.02
N PHE A 147 5.36 5.90 24.43
CA PHE A 147 4.75 4.71 24.98
C PHE A 147 5.63 4.09 26.07
N GLN A 148 5.04 3.24 26.91
CA GLN A 148 5.70 2.63 28.06
C GLN A 148 5.08 1.28 28.42
N GLU A 149 5.91 0.29 28.78
CA GLU A 149 5.44 -0.93 29.44
C GLU A 149 5.42 -0.73 30.96
N VAL A 150 4.28 -1.05 31.59
CA VAL A 150 4.09 -0.94 33.04
C VAL A 150 3.57 -2.25 33.62
N GLU A 151 4.24 -2.72 34.66
CA GLU A 151 3.76 -3.84 35.49
C GLU A 151 2.68 -3.31 36.44
N LEU A 152 1.45 -3.18 35.91
CA LEU A 152 0.26 -2.95 36.71
C LEU A 152 0.01 -4.27 37.44
N GLY A 153 0.37 -4.35 38.72
CA GLY A 153 0.23 -5.57 39.50
C GLY A 153 -1.23 -5.98 39.65
N ILE A 154 -1.79 -6.60 38.61
CA ILE A 154 -3.09 -7.24 38.61
C ILE A 154 -2.95 -8.45 39.52
N ASP A 155 -3.91 -8.61 40.43
CA ASP A 155 -3.99 -9.72 41.38
C ASP A 155 -4.20 -11.05 40.63
N CYS A 156 -3.18 -11.49 39.92
CA CYS A 156 -3.05 -12.87 39.49
C CYS A 156 -2.75 -13.67 40.75
N ALA A 157 -3.44 -14.79 40.99
CA ALA A 157 -3.22 -15.65 42.17
C ALA A 157 -1.75 -16.16 42.30
N LYS A 158 -0.90 -15.91 41.29
CA LYS A 158 0.54 -16.21 41.25
C LYS A 158 1.45 -15.00 41.54
N CYS A 159 0.90 -13.81 41.80
CA CYS A 159 1.63 -12.54 41.90
C CYS A 159 1.83 -12.06 43.37
N ILE A 160 1.49 -12.87 44.37
CA ILE A 160 1.51 -12.48 45.81
C ILE A 160 2.94 -12.30 46.38
N THR A 161 4.00 -12.63 45.62
CA THR A 161 5.37 -12.54 46.11
C THR A 161 6.18 -11.52 45.31
N ASN A 162 6.07 -10.23 45.66
CA ASN A 162 7.16 -9.25 45.80
C ASN A 162 6.69 -7.81 45.53
N ASN A 163 7.16 -6.88 46.39
CA ASN A 163 6.85 -5.45 46.47
C ASN A 163 7.24 -4.60 45.23
N LYS A 164 6.82 -4.93 44.01
CA LYS A 164 7.09 -4.12 42.79
C LYS A 164 5.83 -3.83 41.98
N LYS A 165 4.77 -3.35 42.62
CA LYS A 165 3.58 -2.83 41.92
C LYS A 165 3.93 -1.48 41.24
N GLY A 166 3.70 -1.33 39.94
CA GLY A 166 3.84 -0.05 39.22
C GLY A 166 5.25 0.28 38.70
N ALA A 167 6.14 -0.69 38.55
CA ALA A 167 7.47 -0.43 38.00
C ALA A 167 7.42 -0.24 36.47
N SER A 168 7.95 0.88 35.97
CA SER A 168 8.23 1.08 34.54
C SER A 168 9.27 0.07 34.07
N LYS A 169 9.01 -0.60 32.93
CA LYS A 169 9.94 -1.52 32.27
C LYS A 169 10.42 -0.93 30.96
N ASN A 170 11.52 -1.42 30.41
CA ASN A 170 11.89 -1.08 29.03
C ASN A 170 10.71 -1.37 28.08
N ASP A 171 10.45 -0.50 27.10
CA ASP A 171 9.33 -0.54 26.15
C ASP A 171 9.64 -1.40 24.91
N SER A 172 10.52 -2.37 25.09
CA SER A 172 11.11 -3.12 23.99
C SER A 172 10.08 -3.92 23.20
N ASN A 173 9.01 -4.42 23.82
CA ASN A 173 7.98 -5.17 23.08
C ASN A 173 7.18 -4.27 22.13
N ILE A 174 6.84 -3.07 22.57
CA ILE A 174 6.13 -2.06 21.76
C ILE A 174 7.05 -1.58 20.63
N PHE A 175 8.30 -1.22 20.96
CA PHE A 175 9.27 -0.80 19.97
C PHE A 175 9.58 -1.89 18.94
N ASN A 176 9.69 -3.15 19.37
CA ASN A 176 9.92 -4.29 18.48
C ASN A 176 8.72 -4.57 17.56
N SER A 177 7.47 -4.37 18.02
CA SER A 177 6.31 -4.52 17.14
C SER A 177 6.31 -3.46 16.04
N ILE A 178 6.61 -2.20 16.39
CA ILE A 178 6.75 -1.09 15.44
C ILE A 178 7.85 -1.37 14.42
N THR A 179 9.07 -1.63 14.90
CA THR A 179 10.22 -1.78 14.01
C THR A 179 10.12 -3.02 13.13
N SER A 180 9.54 -4.12 13.63
CA SER A 180 9.25 -5.30 12.82
C SER A 180 8.32 -4.95 11.65
N LEU A 181 7.20 -4.27 11.93
CA LEU A 181 6.22 -3.87 10.91
C LEU A 181 6.84 -2.96 9.84
N LEU A 182 7.60 -1.94 10.24
CA LEU A 182 8.23 -1.00 9.31
C LEU A 182 9.24 -1.68 8.40
N LYS A 183 10.07 -2.57 8.95
CA LYS A 183 11.06 -3.33 8.18
C LYS A 183 10.38 -4.34 7.24
N SER A 184 9.31 -4.98 7.70
CA SER A 184 8.51 -5.92 6.93
C SER A 184 7.87 -5.23 5.72
N GLN A 185 7.30 -4.03 5.92
CA GLN A 185 6.74 -3.22 4.84
C GLN A 185 7.80 -2.84 3.82
N ALA A 186 8.96 -2.34 4.27
CA ALA A 186 10.04 -1.97 3.38
C ALA A 186 10.54 -3.16 2.55
N TYR A 187 10.66 -4.34 3.15
CA TYR A 187 11.02 -5.58 2.47
C TYR A 187 9.95 -6.03 1.46
N GLU A 188 8.67 -6.06 1.86
CA GLU A 188 7.60 -6.47 0.96
C GLU A 188 7.50 -5.54 -0.25
N MET A 189 7.56 -4.23 -0.03
CA MET A 189 7.55 -3.23 -1.10
C MET A 189 8.75 -3.39 -2.06
N SER A 190 9.97 -3.57 -1.54
CA SER A 190 11.16 -3.71 -2.40
C SER A 190 11.23 -5.04 -3.14
N SER A 191 10.66 -6.11 -2.56
CA SER A 191 10.64 -7.43 -3.18
C SER A 191 9.62 -7.52 -4.32
N LEU A 192 8.55 -6.72 -4.27
CA LEU A 192 7.44 -6.75 -5.22
C LEU A 192 7.88 -6.53 -6.67
N ASP A 193 8.80 -5.59 -6.92
CA ASP A 193 9.34 -5.31 -8.25
C ASP A 193 9.97 -6.54 -8.92
N LYS A 194 10.59 -7.42 -8.13
CA LYS A 194 11.29 -8.61 -8.63
C LYS A 194 10.33 -9.78 -8.87
N ARG A 195 9.25 -9.87 -8.10
CA ARG A 195 8.34 -11.04 -8.09
C ARG A 195 7.07 -10.84 -8.90
N MET A 196 6.58 -9.61 -9.04
CA MET A 196 5.29 -9.31 -9.69
C MET A 196 5.48 -8.86 -11.13
N LYS A 197 5.06 -9.71 -12.07
CA LYS A 197 5.08 -9.42 -13.51
C LYS A 197 3.74 -8.96 -14.08
N LYS A 198 2.63 -9.32 -13.42
CA LYS A 198 1.27 -8.92 -13.83
C LYS A 198 0.92 -7.58 -13.19
N SER A 199 0.12 -6.77 -13.88
CA SER A 199 -0.35 -5.48 -13.41
C SER A 199 -1.11 -5.61 -12.09
N ARG A 200 -0.59 -4.95 -11.07
CA ARG A 200 -1.09 -5.08 -9.70
C ARG A 200 -0.71 -3.88 -8.86
N ILE A 201 -1.59 -3.55 -7.92
CA ILE A 201 -1.39 -2.55 -6.89
C ILE A 201 -1.61 -3.17 -5.51
N TYR A 202 -0.74 -2.80 -4.57
CA TYR A 202 -0.79 -3.19 -3.17
C TYR A 202 -0.97 -1.95 -2.30
N GLN A 203 -1.94 -1.99 -1.39
CA GLN A 203 -2.12 -1.01 -0.33
C GLN A 203 -1.75 -1.66 1.01
N PHE A 204 -0.81 -1.07 1.75
CA PHE A 204 -0.25 -1.65 2.98
C PHE A 204 -0.82 -1.01 4.25
N ASN A 205 -1.25 -1.85 5.20
CA ASN A 205 -1.70 -1.45 6.54
C ASN A 205 -0.88 -2.18 7.60
N LEU A 206 -0.47 -1.46 8.66
CA LEU A 206 0.38 -1.99 9.72
C LEU A 206 -0.40 -2.12 11.03
N LEU A 207 -0.48 -3.34 11.57
CA LEU A 207 -1.22 -3.65 12.80
C LEU A 207 -0.29 -4.25 13.85
N SER A 208 -0.29 -3.68 15.04
CA SER A 208 0.35 -4.26 16.23
C SER A 208 -0.75 -4.82 17.13
N LEU A 209 -0.96 -6.13 17.08
CA LEU A 209 -1.94 -6.80 17.92
C LEU A 209 -1.30 -7.20 19.25
N SER A 210 -2.01 -6.92 20.34
CA SER A 210 -1.52 -7.22 21.69
C SER A 210 -2.49 -8.12 22.46
N ASP A 211 -1.92 -9.14 23.10
CA ASP A 211 -2.54 -9.96 24.14
C ASP A 211 -1.80 -9.62 25.45
N VAL A 212 -2.18 -8.48 26.02
CA VAL A 212 -1.59 -7.87 27.21
C VAL A 212 -2.69 -7.60 28.24
N PRO A 213 -2.38 -7.38 29.53
CA PRO A 213 -3.41 -7.28 30.54
C PRO A 213 -4.30 -6.04 30.39
N GLY A 214 -3.79 -5.01 29.71
CA GLY A 214 -4.56 -3.86 29.27
C GLY A 214 -3.73 -2.90 28.43
N MET A 215 -4.42 -2.11 27.60
CA MET A 215 -3.86 -0.95 26.92
C MET A 215 -4.48 0.30 27.53
N TYR A 216 -3.67 1.32 27.80
CA TYR A 216 -4.12 2.54 28.46
C TYR A 216 -3.62 3.78 27.73
N GLU A 217 -4.50 4.76 27.55
CA GLU A 217 -4.15 6.10 27.13
C GLU A 217 -3.91 6.95 28.38
N VAL A 218 -2.80 7.70 28.39
CA VAL A 218 -2.53 8.76 29.35
C VAL A 218 -2.53 10.09 28.60
N ASP A 219 -3.52 10.91 28.88
CA ASP A 219 -3.75 12.18 28.21
C ASP A 219 -2.97 13.33 28.87
N PHE A 220 -2.15 14.01 28.08
CA PHE A 220 -1.36 15.19 28.46
C PHE A 220 -1.98 16.51 28.01
N SER A 221 -3.21 16.51 27.48
CA SER A 221 -3.86 17.73 26.95
C SER A 221 -3.93 18.87 27.96
N ASP A 222 -4.17 18.57 29.23
CA ASP A 222 -4.36 19.58 30.28
C ASP A 222 -3.07 20.00 31.00
N GLY A 223 -1.91 19.41 30.67
CA GLY A 223 -0.58 19.75 31.19
C GLY A 223 -0.33 19.58 32.70
N GLN A 224 -1.39 19.53 33.52
CA GLN A 224 -1.34 19.47 34.99
C GLN A 224 -2.05 18.23 35.56
N ASN A 225 -3.11 17.75 34.89
CA ASN A 225 -3.86 16.56 35.29
C ASN A 225 -3.67 15.46 34.25
N LEU A 226 -3.10 14.33 34.66
CA LEU A 226 -3.02 13.14 33.81
C LEU A 226 -4.34 12.39 33.90
N ASN A 227 -5.06 12.31 32.78
CA ASN A 227 -6.23 11.44 32.68
C ASN A 227 -5.80 10.10 32.10
N VAL A 228 -6.09 9.01 32.83
CA VAL A 228 -5.78 7.66 32.39
C VAL A 228 -7.09 6.94 32.06
N ARG A 229 -7.18 6.40 30.86
CA ARG A 229 -8.32 5.56 30.45
C ARG A 229 -7.82 4.28 29.79
N GLU A 230 -8.53 3.19 30.04
CA GLU A 230 -8.32 1.96 29.29
C GLU A 230 -8.84 2.16 27.86
N ILE A 231 -8.08 1.67 26.90
CA ILE A 231 -8.38 1.72 25.46
C ILE A 231 -8.16 0.34 24.87
N ASP A 232 -8.83 0.05 23.77
CA ASP A 232 -8.69 -1.21 23.04
C ASP A 232 -8.02 -1.00 21.67
N ASN A 233 -7.81 0.27 21.28
CA ASN A 233 -7.16 0.68 20.05
C ASN A 233 -6.47 2.05 20.18
N VAL A 234 -5.38 2.26 19.44
CA VAL A 234 -4.77 3.59 19.25
C VAL A 234 -3.99 3.66 17.93
N ASN A 235 -4.05 4.83 17.28
CA ASN A 235 -3.25 5.13 16.11
C ASN A 235 -1.91 5.75 16.52
N TYR A 236 -0.82 5.19 16.01
CA TYR A 236 0.52 5.74 16.14
C TYR A 236 1.05 6.13 14.75
N LEU A 237 1.40 7.41 14.60
CA LEU A 237 2.03 7.94 13.41
C LEU A 237 3.54 7.95 13.63
N SER A 238 4.24 7.04 12.96
CA SER A 238 5.70 6.94 13.03
C SER A 238 6.33 7.62 11.83
N SER A 239 7.29 8.51 12.08
CA SER A 239 8.34 8.81 11.09
C SER A 239 9.49 7.83 11.29
N TYR A 240 10.01 7.28 10.21
CA TYR A 240 11.14 6.36 10.28
C TYR A 240 12.03 6.51 9.04
N ILE A 241 13.33 6.65 9.27
CA ILE A 241 14.32 6.88 8.22
C ILE A 241 14.95 5.53 7.84
N ILE A 242 14.65 5.04 6.65
CA ILE A 242 15.25 3.84 6.04
C ILE A 242 16.03 4.28 4.82
N LYS A 243 17.29 3.84 4.69
CA LYS A 243 18.15 4.18 3.54
C LYS A 243 18.22 5.69 3.25
N ARG A 244 18.24 6.52 4.31
CA ARG A 244 18.22 8.01 4.26
C ARG A 244 16.97 8.63 3.62
N GLN A 245 15.91 7.85 3.45
CA GLN A 245 14.60 8.33 3.07
C GLN A 245 13.69 8.28 4.28
N GLU A 246 13.15 9.43 4.66
CA GLU A 246 12.12 9.49 5.67
C GLU A 246 10.82 8.93 5.10
N SER A 247 10.15 8.11 5.88
CA SER A 247 8.86 7.56 5.53
C SER A 247 7.91 7.69 6.72
N PHE A 248 6.70 8.15 6.43
CA PHE A 248 5.62 8.23 7.41
C PHE A 248 4.74 6.98 7.29
N ASN A 249 4.35 6.46 8.45
CA ASN A 249 3.59 5.23 8.55
C ASN A 249 2.57 5.33 9.67
N ARG A 250 1.36 4.85 9.41
CA ARG A 250 0.34 4.63 10.44
C ARG A 250 0.40 3.20 10.92
N ILE A 251 0.56 3.02 12.22
CA ILE A 251 0.48 1.73 12.92
C ILE A 251 -0.74 1.78 13.82
N ARG A 252 -1.64 0.81 13.66
CA ARG A 252 -2.78 0.63 14.56
C ARG A 252 -2.42 -0.39 15.61
N PHE A 253 -2.41 0.04 16.86
CA PHE A 253 -2.36 -0.84 18.01
C PHE A 253 -3.78 -1.29 18.32
N LEU A 254 -3.99 -2.59 18.48
CA LEU A 254 -5.30 -3.18 18.71
C LEU A 254 -5.18 -4.32 19.72
N SER A 255 -6.12 -4.38 20.66
CA SER A 255 -6.43 -5.63 21.37
C SER A 255 -6.99 -6.68 20.39
N TYR A 256 -7.02 -7.94 20.82
CA TYR A 256 -7.65 -9.00 20.03
C TYR A 256 -9.12 -8.71 19.73
N GLU A 257 -9.87 -8.27 20.73
CA GLU A 257 -11.30 -7.97 20.64
C GLU A 257 -11.56 -6.77 19.71
N SER A 258 -10.69 -5.76 19.75
CA SER A 258 -10.78 -4.64 18.80
C SER A 258 -10.42 -5.08 17.39
N PHE A 259 -9.51 -6.04 17.22
CA PHE A 259 -9.16 -6.57 15.90
C PHE A 259 -10.30 -7.38 15.28
N GLU A 260 -11.03 -8.18 16.06
CA GLU A 260 -12.25 -8.87 15.61
C GLU A 260 -13.26 -7.89 15.00
N ARG A 261 -13.42 -6.70 15.60
CA ARG A 261 -14.25 -5.63 15.04
C ARG A 261 -13.62 -4.93 13.84
N ALA A 262 -12.28 -4.78 13.83
CA ALA A 262 -11.58 -4.04 12.79
C ALA A 262 -11.50 -4.79 11.44
N ILE A 263 -11.61 -6.13 11.43
CA ILE A 263 -11.51 -6.89 10.17
C ILE A 263 -12.58 -6.50 9.16
N SER A 264 -13.82 -6.28 9.58
CA SER A 264 -14.87 -5.81 8.66
C SER A 264 -14.54 -4.45 8.07
N GLN A 265 -13.88 -3.56 8.82
CA GLN A 265 -13.41 -2.28 8.30
C GLN A 265 -12.37 -2.48 7.18
N TYR A 266 -11.47 -3.47 7.33
CA TYR A 266 -10.50 -3.82 6.28
C TYR A 266 -11.13 -4.50 5.06
N ASP A 267 -12.28 -5.15 5.26
CA ASP A 267 -13.06 -5.71 4.16
C ASP A 267 -13.74 -4.61 3.35
N GLU A 268 -14.33 -3.62 4.01
CA GLU A 268 -14.89 -2.43 3.33
C GLU A 268 -13.80 -1.60 2.66
N LEU A 269 -12.64 -1.45 3.31
CA LEU A 269 -11.45 -0.86 2.70
C LEU A 269 -11.08 -1.54 1.38
N HIS A 270 -11.13 -2.87 1.34
CA HIS A 270 -10.79 -3.60 0.12
C HIS A 270 -11.78 -3.32 -1.02
N LYS A 271 -13.09 -3.21 -0.72
CA LYS A 271 -14.10 -2.86 -1.72
C LYS A 271 -13.88 -1.45 -2.24
N TYR A 272 -13.74 -0.48 -1.33
CA TYR A 272 -13.45 0.91 -1.69
C TYR A 272 -12.20 1.03 -2.56
N ASN A 273 -11.14 0.28 -2.24
CA ASN A 273 -9.94 0.22 -3.06
C ASN A 273 -10.24 -0.25 -4.49
N CYS A 274 -11.06 -1.29 -4.65
CA CYS A 274 -11.38 -1.81 -5.97
C CYS A 274 -12.15 -0.78 -6.79
N GLU A 275 -13.18 -0.18 -6.21
CA GLU A 275 -14.02 0.82 -6.87
C GLU A 275 -13.21 2.07 -7.24
N THR A 276 -12.53 2.67 -6.27
CA THR A 276 -11.80 3.93 -6.48
C THR A 276 -10.63 3.76 -7.46
N LEU A 277 -9.93 2.63 -7.40
CA LEU A 277 -8.80 2.40 -8.32
C LEU A 277 -9.26 2.08 -9.73
N ASP A 278 -10.46 1.53 -9.91
CA ASP A 278 -11.07 1.38 -11.22
C ASP A 278 -11.47 2.74 -11.80
N ASP A 279 -12.14 3.58 -11.01
CA ASP A 279 -12.50 4.95 -11.41
C ASP A 279 -11.26 5.77 -11.83
N VAL A 280 -10.14 5.60 -11.12
CA VAL A 280 -8.88 6.28 -11.45
C VAL A 280 -8.27 5.76 -12.76
N LEU A 281 -8.48 4.49 -13.10
CA LEU A 281 -8.07 3.93 -14.39
C LEU A 281 -8.96 4.45 -15.52
N GLU A 282 -10.26 4.60 -15.28
CA GLU A 282 -11.18 5.21 -16.25
C GLU A 282 -10.88 6.70 -16.45
N GLU A 283 -10.61 7.45 -15.38
CA GLU A 283 -10.21 8.86 -15.44
C GLU A 283 -8.89 9.05 -16.20
N PHE A 284 -7.96 8.09 -16.08
CA PHE A 284 -6.73 8.10 -16.87
C PHE A 284 -7.05 8.20 -18.36
N TYR A 285 -8.06 7.49 -18.86
CA TYR A 285 -8.44 7.52 -20.28
C TYR A 285 -9.35 8.68 -20.68
N ALA A 286 -10.19 9.20 -19.78
CA ALA A 286 -11.23 10.19 -20.11
C ALA A 286 -10.69 11.54 -20.63
N ASN A 287 -9.51 11.98 -20.15
CA ASN A 287 -8.92 13.26 -20.52
C ASN A 287 -7.46 13.07 -20.93
N LEU A 288 -7.23 12.65 -22.17
CA LEU A 288 -5.87 12.38 -22.67
C LEU A 288 -5.03 13.65 -22.69
N ASP A 289 -3.77 13.53 -22.30
CA ASP A 289 -2.78 14.61 -22.33
C ASP A 289 -1.41 14.05 -22.71
N THR A 290 -0.44 14.93 -22.97
CA THR A 290 0.93 14.54 -23.32
C THR A 290 1.62 13.69 -22.25
N GLY A 291 1.32 13.87 -20.97
CA GLY A 291 1.85 13.04 -19.89
C GLY A 291 1.32 11.61 -19.93
N LYS A 292 0.01 11.45 -20.16
CA LYS A 292 -0.66 10.16 -20.33
C LYS A 292 -0.23 9.43 -21.60
N LEU A 293 -0.01 10.16 -22.70
CA LEU A 293 0.58 9.62 -23.92
C LEU A 293 1.98 9.07 -23.66
N ARG A 294 2.85 9.87 -23.02
CA ARG A 294 4.20 9.43 -22.65
C ARG A 294 4.20 8.20 -21.73
N CYS A 295 3.23 8.10 -20.82
CA CYS A 295 3.08 6.97 -19.91
C CYS A 295 2.95 5.62 -20.64
N LEU A 296 2.19 5.57 -21.74
CA LEU A 296 1.95 4.34 -22.53
C LEU A 296 2.65 4.35 -23.90
N GLN A 297 3.59 5.27 -24.13
CA GLN A 297 4.26 5.42 -25.43
C GLN A 297 4.95 4.13 -25.90
N GLN A 298 5.60 3.40 -24.99
CA GLN A 298 6.22 2.12 -25.35
C GLN A 298 5.16 1.07 -25.73
N ASP A 299 4.02 1.04 -25.05
CA ASP A 299 2.95 0.09 -25.33
C ASP A 299 2.31 0.39 -26.69
N PHE A 300 2.19 1.67 -27.06
CA PHE A 300 1.83 2.11 -28.41
C PHE A 300 2.84 1.63 -29.45
N LYS A 301 4.15 1.84 -29.22
CA LYS A 301 5.21 1.41 -30.13
C LYS A 301 5.19 -0.10 -30.36
N ASP A 302 5.11 -0.88 -29.30
CA ASP A 302 5.10 -2.34 -29.39
C ASP A 302 3.88 -2.85 -30.18
N GLU A 303 2.73 -2.23 -29.98
CA GLU A 303 1.49 -2.59 -30.67
C GLU A 303 1.49 -2.15 -32.14
N ILE A 304 1.89 -0.91 -32.44
CA ILE A 304 1.93 -0.43 -33.83
C ILE A 304 2.94 -1.22 -34.65
N LEU A 305 4.12 -1.55 -34.11
CA LEU A 305 5.14 -2.34 -34.80
C LEU A 305 4.65 -3.76 -35.10
N ARG A 306 3.88 -4.36 -34.18
CA ARG A 306 3.23 -5.66 -34.41
C ARG A 306 2.22 -5.58 -35.55
N ASN A 307 1.39 -4.55 -35.58
CA ASN A 307 0.37 -4.37 -36.63
C ASN A 307 1.01 -4.02 -38.00
N LEU A 308 2.11 -3.26 -37.99
CA LEU A 308 2.91 -2.93 -39.18
C LEU A 308 3.64 -4.15 -39.74
N PHE A 309 4.09 -5.10 -38.91
CA PHE A 309 4.74 -6.32 -39.39
C PHE A 309 3.87 -7.10 -40.39
N PHE A 310 2.58 -7.24 -40.11
CA PHE A 310 1.63 -7.88 -41.02
C PHE A 310 1.35 -7.04 -42.27
N TYR A 311 1.50 -5.73 -42.19
CA TYR A 311 1.32 -4.83 -43.31
C TYR A 311 2.50 -4.85 -44.30
N MET A 312 3.73 -4.88 -43.78
CA MET A 312 4.96 -4.70 -44.56
C MET A 312 5.45 -5.95 -45.29
N TYR A 313 4.87 -7.13 -45.04
CA TYR A 313 5.23 -8.36 -45.78
C TYR A 313 5.10 -8.18 -47.31
N ASN A 314 4.33 -7.19 -47.78
CA ASN A 314 4.05 -6.94 -49.19
C ASN A 314 4.66 -5.64 -49.77
N GLN A 315 5.39 -4.82 -49.00
CA GLN A 315 5.87 -3.52 -49.45
C GLN A 315 7.40 -3.47 -49.43
N LYS A 316 8.02 -3.35 -50.61
CA LYS A 316 9.45 -3.02 -50.74
C LYS A 316 9.60 -1.51 -50.58
N TYR A 317 10.64 -1.08 -49.86
CA TYR A 317 11.31 0.25 -49.94
C TYR A 317 11.30 1.19 -48.73
N ILE A 318 10.41 1.08 -47.73
CA ILE A 318 10.47 1.96 -46.54
C ILE A 318 10.43 1.15 -45.26
N ASP A 319 11.42 1.32 -44.38
CA ASP A 319 11.41 0.69 -43.05
C ASP A 319 10.52 1.50 -42.08
N ILE A 320 9.21 1.49 -42.35
CA ILE A 320 8.17 2.16 -41.55
C ILE A 320 8.30 1.78 -40.07
N ARG A 321 8.80 0.57 -39.76
CA ARG A 321 9.06 0.15 -38.38
C ARG A 321 10.11 1.02 -37.69
N LYS A 322 11.19 1.40 -38.37
CA LYS A 322 12.21 2.28 -37.78
C LYS A 322 11.60 3.63 -37.40
N ILE A 323 10.81 4.21 -38.31
CA ILE A 323 10.13 5.49 -38.14
C ILE A 323 9.24 5.46 -36.89
N PHE A 324 8.33 4.48 -36.78
CA PHE A 324 7.42 4.41 -35.63
C PHE A 324 8.07 3.92 -34.34
N ASN A 325 9.21 3.22 -34.41
CA ASN A 325 9.99 2.87 -33.23
C ASN A 325 10.60 4.12 -32.57
N GLU A 326 10.91 5.15 -33.35
CA GLU A 326 11.49 6.41 -32.88
C GLU A 326 10.41 7.49 -32.60
N ALA A 327 9.17 7.28 -33.04
CA ALA A 327 8.08 8.24 -32.90
C ALA A 327 7.83 8.70 -31.45
N SER A 328 7.39 9.95 -31.31
CA SER A 328 6.95 10.53 -30.04
C SER A 328 5.51 11.04 -30.16
N LEU A 329 4.74 10.93 -29.09
CA LEU A 329 3.32 11.29 -29.09
C LEU A 329 3.08 12.53 -28.21
N TYR A 330 2.31 13.46 -28.74
CA TYR A 330 1.89 14.68 -28.06
C TYR A 330 0.39 14.87 -28.20
N PHE A 331 -0.22 15.55 -27.24
CA PHE A 331 -1.60 15.98 -27.33
C PHE A 331 -1.62 17.49 -27.53
N ASP A 332 -2.10 17.94 -28.68
CA ASP A 332 -2.18 19.36 -29.03
C ASP A 332 -3.50 19.67 -29.75
N GLU A 333 -4.06 20.84 -29.46
CA GLU A 333 -5.32 21.35 -30.05
C GLU A 333 -6.49 20.32 -30.10
N GLY A 334 -6.55 19.40 -29.14
CA GLY A 334 -7.60 18.36 -29.06
C GLY A 334 -7.37 17.14 -29.94
N GLN A 335 -6.17 16.96 -30.49
CA GLN A 335 -5.75 15.81 -31.28
C GLN A 335 -4.42 15.21 -30.82
N VAL A 336 -4.14 13.99 -31.24
CA VAL A 336 -2.85 13.32 -31.02
C VAL A 336 -1.91 13.64 -32.18
N GLU A 337 -0.76 14.21 -31.90
CA GLU A 337 0.33 14.37 -32.87
C GLU A 337 1.33 13.24 -32.72
N ILE A 338 1.66 12.58 -33.83
CA ILE A 338 2.65 11.53 -33.92
C ILE A 338 3.86 12.11 -34.64
N CYS A 339 4.85 12.55 -33.86
CA CYS A 339 6.06 13.16 -34.36
C CYS A 339 7.05 12.07 -34.81
N VAL A 340 7.51 12.17 -36.05
CA VAL A 340 8.44 11.23 -36.70
C VAL A 340 9.59 11.99 -37.35
N ASP A 341 10.77 11.37 -37.46
CA ASP A 341 11.94 11.95 -38.13
C ASP A 341 11.98 11.48 -39.59
N VAL A 342 11.37 12.27 -40.49
CA VAL A 342 11.24 11.95 -41.92
C VAL A 342 11.29 13.21 -42.77
N ASP A 343 11.72 13.09 -44.03
CA ASP A 343 11.63 14.21 -44.97
C ASP A 343 10.18 14.50 -45.41
N GLY A 344 9.97 15.67 -46.02
CA GLY A 344 8.64 16.15 -46.40
C GLY A 344 7.93 15.31 -47.46
N GLU A 345 8.64 14.66 -48.38
CA GLU A 345 8.01 13.78 -49.38
C GLU A 345 7.47 12.51 -48.70
N LEU A 346 8.29 11.89 -47.84
CA LEU A 346 7.88 10.71 -47.08
C LEU A 346 6.77 11.02 -46.07
N LEU A 347 6.76 12.21 -45.48
CA LEU A 347 5.69 12.64 -44.58
C LEU A 347 4.32 12.65 -45.30
N ILE A 348 4.27 13.20 -46.52
CA ILE A 348 3.05 13.23 -47.34
C ILE A 348 2.59 11.80 -47.65
N ASP A 349 3.51 10.92 -48.07
CA ASP A 349 3.21 9.52 -48.34
C ASP A 349 2.62 8.79 -47.12
N LEU A 350 3.12 9.08 -45.91
CA LEU A 350 2.61 8.51 -44.67
C LEU A 350 1.20 9.03 -44.34
N GLN A 351 0.96 10.34 -44.53
CA GLN A 351 -0.32 10.99 -44.26
C GLN A 351 -1.43 10.53 -45.22
N GLU A 352 -1.12 10.32 -46.50
CA GLU A 352 -2.10 9.89 -47.50
C GLU A 352 -2.42 8.39 -47.45
N ASN A 353 -1.64 7.61 -46.70
CA ASN A 353 -1.81 6.17 -46.60
C ASN A 353 -3.01 5.77 -45.71
N GLN A 354 -4.17 5.56 -46.33
CA GLN A 354 -5.40 5.17 -45.63
C GLN A 354 -5.27 3.91 -44.78
N LYS A 355 -4.46 2.92 -45.21
CA LYS A 355 -4.29 1.67 -44.46
C LYS A 355 -3.42 1.89 -43.22
N LEU A 356 -2.35 2.68 -43.34
CA LEU A 356 -1.54 3.10 -42.19
C LEU A 356 -2.37 3.92 -41.20
N THR A 357 -3.15 4.87 -41.70
CA THR A 357 -4.06 5.70 -40.89
C THR A 357 -5.01 4.82 -40.06
N ARG A 358 -5.62 3.78 -40.67
CA ARG A 358 -6.47 2.83 -39.93
C ARG A 358 -5.69 2.06 -38.86
N ILE A 359 -4.48 1.58 -39.18
CA ILE A 359 -3.63 0.87 -38.21
C ILE A 359 -3.30 1.77 -37.02
N ILE A 360 -2.97 3.04 -37.25
CA ILE A 360 -2.69 4.01 -36.20
C ILE A 360 -3.95 4.25 -35.35
N ALA A 361 -5.10 4.51 -35.99
CA ALA A 361 -6.37 4.73 -35.29
C ALA A 361 -6.74 3.55 -34.40
N ASP A 362 -6.66 2.33 -34.92
CA ASP A 362 -6.93 1.11 -34.18
C ASP A 362 -5.95 0.93 -33.01
N THR A 363 -4.67 1.30 -33.21
CA THR A 363 -3.66 1.23 -32.15
C THR A 363 -3.90 2.28 -31.06
N LEU A 364 -4.26 3.52 -31.43
CA LEU A 364 -4.63 4.58 -30.49
C LEU A 364 -5.86 4.19 -29.67
N LYS A 365 -6.89 3.64 -30.33
CA LYS A 365 -8.08 3.12 -29.68
C LYS A 365 -7.75 1.98 -28.72
N LYS A 366 -6.87 1.05 -29.13
CA LYS A 366 -6.51 -0.10 -28.29
C LYS A 366 -5.69 0.29 -27.06
N VAL A 367 -4.70 1.17 -27.21
CA VAL A 367 -3.75 1.50 -26.15
C VAL A 367 -4.27 2.62 -25.25
N TYR A 368 -4.89 3.65 -25.85
CA TYR A 368 -5.31 4.87 -25.16
C TYR A 368 -6.84 5.02 -25.05
N ARG A 369 -7.64 4.08 -25.59
CA ARG A 369 -9.10 4.25 -25.72
C ARG A 369 -9.48 5.54 -26.46
N TYR A 370 -8.58 6.05 -27.30
CA TYR A 370 -8.74 7.32 -27.99
C TYR A 370 -9.31 7.13 -29.39
N GLU A 371 -10.41 7.83 -29.68
CA GLU A 371 -11.12 7.79 -30.97
C GLU A 371 -11.17 9.16 -31.67
N GLY A 372 -10.47 10.16 -31.14
CA GLY A 372 -10.41 11.50 -31.73
C GLY A 372 -9.45 11.62 -32.92
N GLY A 373 -9.25 12.85 -33.40
CA GLY A 373 -8.34 13.14 -34.50
C GLY A 373 -6.88 12.88 -34.15
N PHE A 374 -6.07 12.56 -35.16
CA PHE A 374 -4.62 12.51 -35.03
C PHE A 374 -3.94 12.93 -36.33
N SER A 375 -2.69 13.37 -36.23
CA SER A 375 -1.83 13.76 -37.35
C SER A 375 -0.46 13.12 -37.23
N ILE A 376 0.19 12.87 -38.36
CA ILE A 376 1.62 12.53 -38.42
C ILE A 376 2.33 13.83 -38.75
N VAL A 377 3.30 14.24 -37.93
CA VAL A 377 4.03 15.50 -38.10
C VAL A 377 5.54 15.24 -38.07
N ASP A 378 6.30 16.13 -38.69
CA ASP A 378 7.76 16.12 -38.55
C ASP A 378 8.17 16.56 -37.13
N LEU A 379 9.29 16.06 -36.63
CA LEU A 379 9.82 16.45 -35.32
C LEU A 379 10.23 17.93 -35.35
N PRO A 380 9.64 18.80 -34.50
CA PRO A 380 10.07 20.19 -34.44
C PRO A 380 11.50 20.25 -33.86
N PHE A 381 12.42 20.83 -34.64
CA PHE A 381 13.82 21.05 -34.28
C PHE A 381 13.99 21.91 -33.02
#